data_AF-A0A800DNY6-F1
#
_entry.id   AF-A0A800DNY6-F1
#
_cell.length_a   1.000
_cell.length_b   1.000
_cell.length_c   1.000
_cell.angle_alpha   90.00
_cell.angle_beta   90.00
_cell.angle_gamma   90.00
#
_symmetry.space_group_name_H-M   'P 1'
#
loop_
_entity.id
_entity.type
_entity.pdbx_description
1 polymer ?
#
loop_
_entity_poly.entity_id
_entity_poly.type
_entity_poly.pdbx_seq_one_letter_code
_entity_poly.pdbx_strand_id
1 'polypeptide(L)'
;MILIFYCFINPAYATIERKNIVGLWLFDEGEGKRVKDSSLNGNHADFLGDPKWVKGKLDFGLEFDGADDYIAAPDSDSLDITDKITIVAWIKGDAWPAANHVVRKIADAAQDSVYILRIQPDTMKIYLNTKNAPDKRFGYQ
;
A
#
# COMPACT_ATOMS: atom_id res chain seq x y z
N MET A 1 -21.07 5.10 54.32
CA MET A 1 -20.09 4.27 53.58
C MET A 1 -20.12 4.74 52.13
N ILE A 2 -19.10 5.47 51.69
CA ILE A 2 -19.00 5.93 50.30
C ILE A 2 -18.14 4.91 49.55
N LEU A 3 -18.72 4.31 48.51
CA LEU A 3 -18.02 3.36 47.64
C LEU A 3 -17.40 4.15 46.48
N ILE A 4 -16.07 4.13 46.36
CA ILE A 4 -15.36 4.73 45.24
C ILE A 4 -15.00 3.61 44.26
N PHE A 5 -15.47 3.73 43.02
CA PHE A 5 -15.21 2.76 41.95
C PHE A 5 -14.05 3.27 41.08
N TYR A 6 -12.91 2.59 41.10
CA TYR A 6 -11.78 2.87 40.21
C TYR A 6 -12.00 2.15 38.88
N CYS A 7 -12.18 2.90 37.80
CA CYS A 7 -12.14 2.36 36.44
C CYS A 7 -10.68 2.43 35.94
N PHE A 8 -9.99 1.28 35.92
CA PHE A 8 -8.68 1.18 35.30
C PHE A 8 -8.87 1.05 33.78
N ILE A 9 -8.58 2.13 33.06
CA ILE A 9 -8.42 2.08 31.61
C ILE A 9 -6.97 1.63 31.37
N ASN A 10 -6.77 0.37 30.95
CA ASN A 10 -5.47 -0.05 30.44
C ASN A 10 -5.39 0.35 28.97
N PRO A 11 -4.64 1.41 28.60
CA PRO A 11 -4.35 1.63 27.19
C PRO A 11 -3.55 0.44 26.67
N ALA A 12 -4.12 -0.29 25.72
CA ALA A 12 -3.35 -1.27 24.95
C ALA A 12 -2.53 -0.49 23.91
N TYR A 13 -1.21 -0.52 24.06
CA TYR A 13 -0.30 0.01 23.05
C TYR A 13 0.08 -1.11 22.10
N ALA A 14 -0.34 -1.01 20.84
CA ALA A 14 0.23 -1.83 19.78
C ALA A 14 1.49 -1.13 19.26
N THR A 15 2.66 -1.64 19.61
CA THR A 15 3.91 -1.19 18.97
C THR A 15 3.92 -1.70 17.54
N ILE A 16 3.96 -0.77 16.59
CA ILE A 16 4.29 -1.09 15.20
C ILE A 16 5.80 -1.35 15.13
N GLU A 17 6.20 -2.61 15.05
CA GLU A 17 7.59 -2.96 14.81
C GLU A 17 7.96 -2.67 13.35
N ARG A 18 8.63 -1.54 13.10
CA ARG A 18 9.03 -1.10 11.75
C ARG A 18 9.82 -2.15 10.95
N LYS A 19 10.52 -3.06 11.64
CA LYS A 19 11.29 -4.16 11.01
C LYS A 19 10.41 -5.16 10.24
N ASN A 20 9.12 -5.25 10.59
CA ASN A 20 8.17 -6.16 9.93
C ASN A 20 7.36 -5.45 8.83
N ILE A 21 7.57 -4.14 8.62
CA ILE A 21 6.90 -3.39 7.57
C ILE A 21 7.77 -3.39 6.34
N VAL A 22 7.21 -3.85 5.23
CA VAL A 22 7.91 -3.90 3.94
C VAL A 22 7.86 -2.55 3.21
N GLY A 23 6.72 -1.86 3.27
CA GLY A 23 6.53 -0.52 2.71
C GLY A 23 5.48 0.25 3.51
N LEU A 24 5.76 1.52 3.77
CA LEU A 24 4.90 2.42 4.52
C LEU A 24 4.95 3.82 3.94
N TRP A 25 3.96 4.18 3.13
CA TRP A 25 3.81 5.51 2.56
C TRP A 25 2.77 6.28 3.38
N LEU A 26 3.23 7.18 4.25
CA LEU A 26 2.37 7.97 5.16
C LEU A 26 1.85 9.26 4.54
N PHE A 27 2.49 9.72 3.46
CA PHE A 27 2.17 10.98 2.80
C PHE A 27 2.45 12.22 3.66
N ASP A 28 3.41 12.17 4.58
CA ASP A 28 3.74 13.29 5.48
C ASP A 28 4.43 14.47 4.75
N GLU A 29 4.91 14.29 3.52
CA GLU A 29 5.65 15.30 2.77
C GLU A 29 4.78 16.50 2.36
N GLY A 30 3.56 16.24 1.87
CA GLY A 30 2.63 17.28 1.43
C GLY A 30 3.04 18.09 0.19
N GLU A 31 4.23 17.84 -0.37
CA GLU A 31 4.76 18.54 -1.54
C GLU A 31 5.77 17.69 -2.34
N GLY A 32 6.12 18.16 -3.54
CA GLY A 32 7.05 17.48 -4.43
C GLY A 32 6.45 16.29 -5.17
N LYS A 33 7.29 15.49 -5.81
CA LYS A 33 6.90 14.32 -6.64
C LYS A 33 7.39 12.98 -6.09
N ARG A 34 7.91 12.97 -4.87
CA ARG A 34 8.47 11.78 -4.21
C ARG A 34 7.73 11.52 -2.91
N VAL A 35 7.31 10.28 -2.70
CA VAL A 35 6.69 9.80 -1.47
C VAL A 35 7.67 8.91 -0.72
N LYS A 36 7.97 9.24 0.53
CA LYS A 36 8.94 8.49 1.29
C LYS A 36 8.29 7.22 1.88
N ASP A 37 8.87 6.08 1.56
CA ASP A 37 8.75 4.90 2.40
C ASP A 37 9.36 5.14 3.80
N SER A 38 8.51 5.07 4.83
CA SER A 38 8.86 5.18 6.25
C SER A 38 9.23 3.84 6.89
N SER A 39 9.23 2.75 6.10
CA SER A 39 9.81 1.46 6.49
C SER A 39 11.35 1.52 6.51
N LEU A 40 11.99 0.40 6.84
CA LEU A 40 13.45 0.28 6.80
C LEU A 40 13.99 -0.15 5.43
N ASN A 41 13.13 -0.37 4.42
CA ASN A 41 13.53 -0.93 3.12
C ASN A 41 13.79 0.12 2.04
N GLY A 42 13.42 1.39 2.28
CA GLY A 42 13.72 2.48 1.34
C GLY A 42 12.97 2.40 0.01
N ASN A 43 11.78 1.79 -0.01
CA ASN A 43 10.92 1.65 -1.18
C ASN A 43 10.20 2.98 -1.52
N HIS A 44 10.95 4.08 -1.58
CA HIS A 44 10.41 5.39 -1.95
C HIS A 44 9.73 5.30 -3.33
N ALA A 45 8.61 5.98 -3.46
CA ALA A 45 7.84 6.00 -4.70
C ALA A 45 7.91 7.38 -5.33
N ASP A 46 7.91 7.44 -6.66
CA ASP A 46 7.83 8.69 -7.40
C ASP A 46 6.50 8.75 -8.17
N PHE A 47 6.03 9.96 -8.46
CA PHE A 47 4.76 10.17 -9.17
C PHE A 47 4.88 9.75 -10.63
N LEU A 48 3.83 9.12 -11.14
CA LEU A 48 3.57 8.87 -12.54
C LEU A 48 2.16 9.41 -12.87
N GLY A 49 2.04 10.13 -13.98
CA GLY A 49 0.92 11.05 -14.21
C GLY A 49 1.12 12.35 -13.44
N ASP A 50 0.01 12.94 -12.97
CA ASP A 50 -0.02 14.15 -12.16
C ASP A 50 -0.91 14.01 -10.88
N PRO A 51 -0.66 13.01 -10.00
CA PRO A 51 -1.29 12.95 -8.68
C PRO A 51 -1.13 14.26 -7.91
N LYS A 52 -2.12 14.60 -7.07
CA LYS A 52 -2.13 15.87 -6.34
C LYS A 52 -2.10 15.66 -4.83
N TRP A 53 -1.27 16.43 -4.15
CA TRP A 53 -1.32 16.54 -2.70
C TRP A 53 -2.62 17.22 -2.25
N VAL A 54 -3.32 16.57 -1.33
CA VAL A 54 -4.56 17.07 -0.73
C VAL A 54 -4.53 16.88 0.77
N LYS A 55 -5.47 17.51 1.48
CA LYS A 55 -5.64 17.27 2.92
C LYS A 55 -6.15 15.85 3.14
N GLY A 56 -5.37 15.05 3.86
CA GLY A 56 -5.68 13.66 4.19
C GLY A 56 -6.52 13.52 5.44
N LYS A 57 -6.80 12.27 5.81
CA LYS A 57 -7.41 11.96 7.11
C LYS A 57 -6.44 12.26 8.26
N LEU A 58 -5.15 12.00 8.01
CA LEU A 58 -4.01 12.39 8.82
C LEU A 58 -3.16 13.27 7.92
N ASP A 59 -2.88 14.50 8.33
CA ASP A 59 -2.10 15.49 7.58
C ASP A 59 -2.44 15.58 6.08
N PHE A 60 -1.68 14.90 5.22
CA PHE A 60 -1.88 14.91 3.76
C PHE A 60 -2.24 13.53 3.19
N GLY A 61 -2.59 13.54 1.91
CA GLY A 61 -2.79 12.35 1.09
C GLY A 61 -2.65 12.70 -0.38
N LEU A 62 -2.82 11.71 -1.24
CA LEU A 62 -2.82 11.88 -2.69
C LEU A 62 -4.21 11.68 -3.27
N GLU A 63 -4.61 12.61 -4.12
CA GLU A 63 -5.76 12.48 -5.02
C GLU A 63 -5.26 11.95 -6.36
N PHE A 64 -5.98 10.93 -6.88
CA PHE A 64 -5.73 10.29 -8.15
C PHE A 64 -6.97 10.46 -9.02
N ASP A 65 -6.81 10.85 -10.27
CA ASP A 65 -7.93 11.16 -11.18
C ASP A 65 -8.67 9.93 -11.73
N GLY A 66 -8.10 8.73 -11.55
CA GLY A 66 -8.65 7.47 -12.01
C GLY A 66 -8.37 7.14 -13.48
N ALA A 67 -7.53 7.91 -14.17
CA ALA A 67 -7.10 7.66 -15.54
C ALA A 67 -5.70 7.04 -15.60
N ASP A 68 -4.66 7.79 -15.21
CA ASP A 68 -3.25 7.38 -15.33
C ASP A 68 -2.37 7.81 -14.14
N ASP A 69 -2.97 8.37 -13.08
CA ASP A 69 -2.28 8.78 -11.86
C ASP A 69 -1.95 7.60 -10.93
N TYR A 70 -0.67 7.48 -10.55
CA TYR A 70 -0.21 6.57 -9.49
C TYR A 70 1.16 6.98 -8.95
N ILE A 71 1.57 6.36 -7.84
CA ILE A 71 2.95 6.38 -7.38
C ILE A 71 3.57 5.00 -7.62
N ALA A 72 4.84 4.95 -8.01
CA ALA A 72 5.55 3.70 -8.20
C ALA A 72 6.85 3.68 -7.42
N ALA A 73 7.01 2.66 -6.59
CA ALA A 73 8.31 2.29 -6.04
C ALA A 73 9.06 1.42 -7.06
N PRO A 74 10.38 1.60 -7.23
CA PRO A 74 11.20 0.67 -8.02
C PRO A 74 11.09 -0.76 -7.51
N ASP A 75 11.35 -1.72 -8.40
CA ASP A 75 11.39 -3.13 -8.02
C ASP A 75 12.48 -3.41 -6.98
N SER A 76 12.17 -4.29 -6.03
CA SER A 76 13.01 -4.57 -4.86
C SER A 76 12.66 -5.94 -4.29
N ASP A 77 13.67 -6.74 -3.95
CA ASP A 77 13.49 -8.05 -3.31
C ASP A 77 12.63 -7.97 -2.03
N SER A 78 12.66 -6.84 -1.33
CA SER A 78 11.82 -6.63 -0.15
C SER A 78 10.32 -6.66 -0.45
N LEU A 79 9.91 -6.26 -1.67
CA LEU A 79 8.52 -6.24 -2.14
C LEU A 79 8.07 -7.59 -2.70
N ASP A 80 8.97 -8.57 -2.85
CA ASP A 80 8.68 -9.92 -3.32
C ASP A 80 8.30 -10.83 -2.14
N ILE A 81 7.07 -10.65 -1.67
CA ILE A 81 6.53 -11.38 -0.50
C ILE A 81 6.32 -12.86 -0.85
N THR A 82 6.94 -13.75 -0.08
CA THR A 82 6.90 -15.21 -0.29
C THR A 82 6.07 -15.98 0.75
N ASP A 83 5.67 -15.34 1.85
CA ASP A 83 4.87 -15.95 2.92
C ASP A 83 3.59 -15.13 3.17
N LYS A 84 3.34 -14.71 4.41
CA LYS A 84 2.13 -13.99 4.80
C LYS A 84 2.22 -12.54 4.41
N ILE A 85 1.12 -12.01 3.90
CA ILE A 85 0.98 -10.60 3.56
C ILE A 85 -0.16 -9.98 4.33
N THR A 86 0.01 -8.72 4.72
CA THR A 86 -1.04 -7.85 5.23
C THR A 86 -0.92 -6.52 4.49
N ILE A 87 -2.03 -6.05 3.93
CA ILE A 87 -2.11 -4.77 3.21
C ILE A 87 -3.11 -3.89 3.97
N VAL A 88 -2.70 -2.67 4.29
CA VAL A 88 -3.54 -1.68 4.98
C VAL A 88 -3.46 -0.37 4.21
N ALA A 89 -4.61 0.26 3.97
CA ALA A 89 -4.69 1.54 3.28
C ALA A 89 -5.88 2.36 3.80
N TRP A 90 -5.70 3.69 3.85
CA TRP A 90 -6.79 4.65 4.00
C TRP A 90 -7.18 5.15 2.63
N ILE A 91 -8.43 4.97 2.26
CA ILE A 91 -8.91 5.26 0.91
C ILE A 91 -10.24 5.98 1.01
N LYS A 92 -10.38 7.06 0.25
CA LYS A 92 -11.63 7.76 0.03
C LYS A 92 -11.81 7.89 -1.48
N GLY A 93 -12.93 7.40 -2.00
CA GLY A 93 -13.31 7.63 -3.38
C GLY A 93 -14.69 8.26 -3.44
N ASP A 94 -14.86 9.18 -4.37
CA ASP A 94 -16.14 9.83 -4.62
C ASP A 94 -17.09 8.94 -5.44
N ALA A 95 -16.52 8.12 -6.33
CA ALA A 95 -17.21 7.08 -7.07
C ALA A 95 -16.25 5.92 -7.43
N TRP A 96 -16.81 4.73 -7.64
CA TRP A 96 -16.07 3.54 -8.05
C TRP A 96 -16.67 2.93 -9.32
N PRO A 97 -16.72 3.65 -10.45
CA PRO A 97 -17.46 3.22 -11.64
C PRO A 97 -16.82 2.00 -12.33
N ALA A 98 -15.54 1.78 -12.10
CA ALA A 98 -14.76 0.69 -12.63
C ALA A 98 -13.83 0.14 -11.55
N ALA A 99 -13.10 -0.90 -11.91
CA ALA A 99 -12.31 -1.65 -10.97
C ALA A 99 -10.86 -1.12 -10.94
N ASN A 100 -10.47 -0.47 -9.85
CA ASN A 100 -9.23 0.29 -9.66
C ASN A 100 -8.28 -0.39 -8.67
N HIS A 101 -6.98 -0.36 -8.99
CA HIS A 101 -5.96 -0.88 -8.10
C HIS A 101 -5.60 0.15 -7.03
N VAL A 102 -5.64 -0.26 -5.78
CA VAL A 102 -5.15 0.54 -4.64
C VAL A 102 -3.67 0.25 -4.42
N VAL A 103 -3.33 -1.03 -4.41
CA VAL A 103 -1.95 -1.53 -4.31
C VAL A 103 -1.81 -2.66 -5.31
N ARG A 104 -0.70 -2.68 -6.06
CA ARG A 104 -0.39 -3.73 -7.01
C ARG A 104 1.12 -3.92 -7.11
N LYS A 105 1.57 -5.18 -7.07
CA LYS A 105 2.90 -5.60 -7.54
C LYS A 105 2.72 -6.43 -8.81
N ILE A 106 3.55 -6.16 -9.81
CA ILE A 106 3.67 -6.96 -11.02
C ILE A 106 4.97 -7.77 -11.03
N ALA A 107 4.95 -8.92 -11.70
CA ALA A 107 6.05 -9.85 -11.81
C ALA A 107 6.99 -9.51 -12.97
N ASP A 108 6.44 -9.01 -14.09
CA ASP A 108 7.20 -8.74 -15.30
C ASP A 108 6.51 -7.70 -16.20
N ALA A 109 7.15 -7.42 -17.34
CA ALA A 109 6.65 -6.51 -18.36
C ALA A 109 5.32 -6.98 -19.00
N ALA A 110 4.96 -8.26 -18.87
CA ALA A 110 3.65 -8.76 -19.29
C ALA A 110 2.54 -8.38 -18.31
N GLN A 111 2.88 -7.65 -17.23
CA GLN A 111 1.95 -7.11 -16.25
C GLN A 111 1.22 -8.17 -15.41
N ASP A 112 1.77 -9.38 -15.35
CA ASP A 112 1.29 -10.43 -14.46
C ASP A 112 1.35 -9.92 -13.02
N SER A 113 0.21 -9.92 -12.33
CA SER A 113 0.16 -9.37 -10.98
C SER A 113 0.50 -10.45 -9.94
N VAL A 114 1.37 -10.08 -8.99
CA VAL A 114 1.79 -10.94 -7.87
C VAL A 114 0.81 -10.80 -6.72
N TYR A 115 0.55 -9.57 -6.27
CA TYR A 115 -0.51 -9.28 -5.30
C TYR A 115 -1.21 -7.97 -5.66
N ILE A 116 -2.52 -7.92 -5.39
CA ILE A 116 -3.37 -6.75 -5.65
C ILE A 116 -4.38 -6.56 -4.53
N LEU A 117 -4.52 -5.32 -4.07
CA LEU A 117 -5.73 -4.82 -3.41
C LEU A 117 -6.51 -3.97 -4.42
N ARG A 118 -7.75 -4.36 -4.74
CA ARG A 118 -8.58 -3.72 -5.76
C ARG A 118 -9.95 -3.33 -5.18
N ILE A 119 -10.44 -2.16 -5.58
CA ILE A 119 -11.82 -1.71 -5.33
C ILE A 119 -12.56 -1.69 -6.65
N GLN A 120 -13.84 -2.05 -6.63
CA GLN A 120 -14.77 -2.04 -7.76
C GLN A 120 -16.17 -1.68 -7.22
N PRO A 121 -17.17 -1.31 -8.05
CA PRO A 121 -18.39 -0.63 -7.61
C PRO A 121 -19.00 -1.12 -6.30
N ASP A 122 -19.16 -2.44 -6.16
CA ASP A 122 -19.85 -3.05 -5.02
C ASP A 122 -18.96 -3.98 -4.19
N THR A 123 -17.68 -4.13 -4.51
CA THR A 123 -16.81 -5.08 -3.79
C THR A 123 -15.37 -4.61 -3.69
N MET A 124 -14.71 -5.01 -2.62
CA MET A 124 -13.26 -5.02 -2.52
C MET A 124 -12.74 -6.44 -2.78
N LYS A 125 -11.64 -6.57 -3.51
CA LYS A 125 -11.00 -7.87 -3.80
C LYS A 125 -9.51 -7.82 -3.48
N ILE A 126 -9.02 -8.94 -2.97
CA ILE A 126 -7.59 -9.19 -2.80
C ILE A 126 -7.23 -10.36 -3.71
N TYR A 127 -6.21 -10.16 -4.55
CA TYR A 127 -5.64 -11.19 -5.40
C TYR A 127 -4.24 -11.51 -4.89
N LEU A 128 -3.97 -12.79 -4.64
CA LEU A 128 -2.64 -13.30 -4.31
C LEU A 128 -2.31 -14.37 -5.33
N ASN A 129 -1.27 -14.14 -6.11
CA ASN A 129 -0.79 -15.06 -7.12
C ASN A 129 0.46 -15.74 -6.59
N THR A 130 0.42 -17.06 -6.48
CA THR A 130 1.56 -17.88 -6.05
C THR A 130 2.56 -18.13 -7.17
N LYS A 131 2.40 -17.53 -8.35
CA LYS A 131 3.39 -17.56 -9.44
C LYS A 131 4.63 -16.71 -9.11
N ASN A 132 5.35 -17.13 -8.08
CA ASN A 132 6.80 -17.03 -8.04
C ASN A 132 7.32 -18.48 -8.08
N ALA A 133 7.26 -19.13 -9.25
CA ALA A 133 8.07 -20.32 -9.45
C ALA A 133 9.52 -19.85 -9.63
N PRO A 134 10.46 -20.33 -8.81
CA PRO A 134 11.83 -19.84 -8.78
C PRO A 134 12.53 -20.16 -10.11
N ASP A 135 13.34 -19.21 -10.58
CA ASP A 135 14.25 -19.29 -11.72
C ASP A 135 13.63 -19.20 -13.13
N LYS A 136 13.72 -18.01 -13.76
CA LYS A 136 13.62 -17.84 -15.22
C LYS A 136 15.02 -17.68 -15.87
N ARG A 137 16.05 -18.41 -15.41
CA ARG A 137 17.26 -18.65 -16.22
C ARG A 137 16.90 -19.60 -17.36
N PHE A 138 16.77 -19.01 -18.55
CA PHE A 138 16.97 -19.58 -19.90
C PHE A 138 16.26 -20.89 -20.28
N GLY A 139 15.47 -20.81 -21.35
CA GLY A 139 15.14 -21.95 -22.19
C GLY A 139 14.23 -21.56 -23.34
N TYR A 140 14.79 -21.45 -24.55
CA TYR A 140 14.05 -21.44 -25.81
C TYR A 140 13.15 -22.68 -25.92
N GLN A 141 11.88 -22.51 -26.31
CA GLN A 141 11.25 -23.11 -27.49
C GLN A 141 10.13 -22.21 -27.98
#